data_AF-B4S992-F1
#
_entry.id   AF-B4S992-F1
#
_cell.length_a   1.000
_cell.length_b   1.000
_cell.length_c   1.000
_cell.angle_alpha   90.00
_cell.angle_beta   90.00
_cell.angle_gamma   90.00
#
_symmetry.space_group_name_H-M   'P 1'
#
loop_
_entity.id
_entity.type
_entity.pdbx_description
1 polymer ?
#
loop_
_entity_poly.entity_id
_entity_poly.type
_entity_poly.pdbx_seq_one_letter_code
_entity_poly.pdbx_strand_id
1 'polypeptide(L)'
;MENRKEAFGADVERSYAGVLEKVSIGGLAASIIAYLLYVLHLMPLSVSVHDIAANWHLSSDALVAKGLASYGWAWAKHLPDADMLSLAAIGLLTLTPVACLAIASLAFLKKRDYAYTVISILQILVLLVAVSGVFIAQH
;
A
#
# COMPACT_ATOMS: atom_id res chain seq x y z
N MET A 1 -0.30 -25.94 31.80
CA MET A 1 -1.12 -25.11 30.89
C MET A 1 -0.27 -24.03 30.19
N GLU A 2 0.80 -23.54 30.84
CA GLU A 2 1.81 -22.62 30.28
C GLU A 2 2.38 -23.06 28.92
N ASN A 3 2.91 -24.30 28.84
CA ASN A 3 3.51 -24.86 27.62
C ASN A 3 2.58 -24.85 26.38
N ARG A 4 1.26 -24.90 26.56
CA ARG A 4 0.31 -24.85 25.44
C ARG A 4 0.04 -23.44 24.94
N LYS A 5 0.19 -22.42 25.79
CA LYS A 5 0.07 -21.02 25.40
C LYS A 5 1.34 -20.55 24.68
N GLU A 6 2.51 -20.97 25.15
CA GLU A 6 3.80 -20.66 24.50
C GLU A 6 3.94 -21.31 23.13
N ALA A 7 3.65 -22.60 23.00
CA ALA A 7 3.65 -23.28 21.71
C ALA A 7 2.66 -22.62 20.72
N PHE A 8 1.51 -22.17 21.21
CA PHE A 8 0.52 -21.48 20.39
C PHE A 8 0.95 -20.07 19.96
N GLY A 9 1.58 -19.30 20.85
CA GLY A 9 2.16 -18.00 20.49
C GLY A 9 3.20 -18.14 19.38
N ALA A 10 4.08 -19.15 19.51
CA ALA A 10 5.08 -19.47 18.50
C ALA A 10 4.47 -19.87 17.14
N ASP A 11 3.34 -20.58 17.12
CA ASP A 11 2.67 -20.97 15.88
C ASP A 11 2.07 -19.76 15.13
N VAL A 12 1.43 -18.82 15.86
CA VAL A 12 0.87 -17.59 15.29
C VAL A 12 1.98 -16.68 14.78
N GLU A 13 3.06 -16.52 15.56
CA GLU A 13 4.24 -15.73 15.18
C GLU A 13 4.89 -16.28 13.90
N ARG A 14 5.06 -17.61 13.79
CA ARG A 14 5.59 -18.24 12.57
C ARG A 14 4.68 -18.02 11.37
N SER A 15 3.36 -18.13 11.54
CA SER A 15 2.41 -17.88 10.47
C SER A 15 2.43 -16.41 10.02
N TYR A 16 2.54 -15.48 10.96
CA TYR A 16 2.67 -14.05 10.67
C TYR A 16 3.98 -13.74 9.94
N ALA A 17 5.11 -14.23 10.44
CA ALA A 17 6.43 -14.03 9.84
C ALA A 17 6.49 -14.58 8.40
N GLY A 18 5.97 -15.79 8.16
CA GLY A 18 5.98 -16.39 6.83
C GLY A 18 5.10 -15.66 5.80
N VAL A 19 4.00 -15.04 6.25
CA VAL A 19 3.18 -14.17 5.39
C VAL A 19 3.92 -12.87 5.12
N LEU A 20 4.44 -12.23 6.17
CA LEU A 20 5.15 -10.97 6.07
C LEU A 20 6.32 -11.08 5.10
N GLU A 21 7.10 -12.15 5.20
CA GLU A 21 8.23 -12.42 4.32
C GLU A 21 7.77 -12.54 2.85
N LYS A 22 6.77 -13.37 2.56
CA LYS A 22 6.26 -13.57 1.19
C LYS A 22 5.68 -12.29 0.59
N VAL A 23 4.88 -11.56 1.36
CA VAL A 23 4.25 -10.31 0.90
C VAL A 23 5.30 -9.22 0.71
N SER A 24 6.26 -9.09 1.63
CA SER A 24 7.32 -8.10 1.53
C SER A 24 8.24 -8.37 0.34
N ILE A 25 8.67 -9.63 0.15
CA ILE A 25 9.51 -10.01 -1.00
C ILE A 25 8.73 -9.82 -2.31
N GLY A 26 7.46 -10.23 -2.35
CA GLY A 26 6.60 -10.04 -3.53
C GLY A 26 6.42 -8.57 -3.88
N GLY A 27 6.11 -7.72 -2.90
CA GLY A 27 5.96 -6.28 -3.09
C GLY A 27 7.26 -5.59 -3.49
N LEU A 28 8.39 -6.01 -2.91
CA LEU A 28 9.72 -5.49 -3.27
C LEU A 28 10.09 -5.88 -4.71
N ALA A 29 9.90 -7.14 -5.09
CA ALA A 29 10.14 -7.61 -6.45
C ALA A 29 9.25 -6.86 -7.46
N ALA A 30 7.96 -6.67 -7.16
CA ALA A 30 7.05 -5.89 -7.97
C ALA A 30 7.51 -4.43 -8.11
N SER A 31 7.98 -3.81 -7.02
CA SER A 31 8.51 -2.44 -7.03
C SER A 31 9.76 -2.31 -7.88
N ILE A 32 10.69 -3.27 -7.80
CA ILE A 32 11.88 -3.32 -8.63
C ILE A 32 11.50 -3.44 -10.11
N ILE A 33 10.58 -4.35 -10.45
CA ILE A 33 10.13 -4.55 -11.84
C ILE A 33 9.47 -3.27 -12.36
N ALA A 34 8.54 -2.67 -11.62
CA ALA A 34 7.87 -1.44 -12.03
C ALA A 34 8.85 -0.28 -12.19
N TYR A 35 9.84 -0.17 -11.30
CA TYR A 35 10.90 0.84 -11.41
C TYR A 35 11.80 0.61 -12.63
N LEU A 36 12.15 -0.64 -12.94
CA LEU A 36 12.92 -0.96 -14.15
C LEU A 36 12.13 -0.61 -15.42
N LEU A 37 10.82 -0.89 -15.45
CA LEU A 37 9.95 -0.50 -16.58
C LEU A 37 9.93 1.03 -16.76
N TYR A 38 9.92 1.78 -15.66
CA TYR A 38 10.01 3.24 -15.66
C TYR A 38 11.37 3.74 -16.17
N VAL A 39 12.50 3.32 -15.59
CA VAL A 39 13.83 3.83 -15.94
C VAL A 39 14.23 3.46 -17.37
N LEU A 40 13.84 2.28 -17.83
CA LEU A 40 14.16 1.83 -19.19
C LEU A 40 13.22 2.44 -20.25
N HIS A 41 12.24 3.26 -19.85
CA HIS A 41 11.21 3.83 -20.73
C HIS A 41 10.53 2.76 -21.61
N LEU A 42 10.30 1.56 -21.06
CA LEU A 42 9.65 0.46 -21.78
C LEU A 42 8.14 0.71 -21.99
N MET A 43 7.57 1.64 -21.23
CA MET A 43 6.17 2.06 -21.26
C MET A 43 6.06 3.58 -21.37
N PRO A 44 4.97 4.12 -21.92
CA PRO A 44 4.75 5.56 -21.98
C PRO A 44 4.71 6.18 -20.58
N LEU A 45 5.26 7.38 -20.45
CA LEU A 45 5.16 8.17 -19.23
C LEU A 45 3.88 9.00 -19.30
N SER A 46 3.12 9.01 -18.21
CA SER A 46 1.89 9.82 -18.11
C SER A 46 2.21 11.31 -18.24
N VAL A 47 3.33 11.72 -17.64
CA VAL A 47 3.81 13.09 -17.62
C VAL A 47 5.30 13.14 -17.93
N SER A 48 5.72 14.07 -18.78
CA SER A 48 7.13 14.25 -19.07
C SER A 48 7.86 14.86 -17.85
N VAL A 49 9.05 14.35 -17.55
CA VAL A 49 9.89 14.86 -16.44
C VAL A 49 10.22 16.35 -16.61
N HIS A 50 10.32 16.81 -17.86
CA HIS A 50 10.60 18.20 -18.20
C HIS A 50 9.40 19.11 -17.86
N ASP A 51 8.18 18.66 -18.15
CA ASP A 51 6.97 19.43 -17.83
C ASP A 51 6.75 19.53 -16.31
N ILE A 52 7.05 18.46 -15.56
CA ILE A 52 7.02 18.51 -14.09
C ILE A 52 8.05 19.50 -13.56
N ALA A 53 9.31 19.42 -14.00
CA ALA A 53 10.36 20.31 -13.54
C ALA A 53 10.07 21.79 -13.86
N ALA A 54 9.51 22.08 -15.04
CA ALA A 54 9.13 23.43 -15.44
C ALA A 54 7.94 24.00 -14.66
N ASN A 55 7.08 23.14 -14.10
CA ASN A 55 5.86 23.53 -13.40
C ASN A 55 5.89 23.26 -11.89
N TRP A 56 7.02 22.81 -11.31
CA TRP A 56 7.15 22.46 -9.88
C TRP A 56 6.84 23.62 -8.91
N HIS A 57 6.99 24.87 -9.37
CA HIS A 57 6.62 26.05 -8.60
C HIS A 57 5.10 26.21 -8.41
N LEU A 58 4.28 25.62 -9.27
CA LEU A 58 2.83 25.77 -9.23
C LEU A 58 2.23 25.01 -8.04
N SER A 59 1.11 25.53 -7.51
CA SER A 59 0.32 24.81 -6.51
C SER A 59 -0.28 23.53 -7.09
N SER A 60 -0.64 22.59 -6.21
CA SER A 60 -1.32 21.35 -6.59
C SER A 60 -2.52 21.60 -7.48
N ASP A 61 -3.32 22.61 -7.18
CA ASP A 61 -4.54 22.91 -7.95
C ASP A 61 -4.23 23.43 -9.36
N ALA A 62 -3.17 24.23 -9.48
CA ALA A 62 -2.70 24.73 -10.76
C ALA A 62 -2.05 23.62 -11.61
N LEU A 63 -1.43 22.61 -10.99
CA LEU A 63 -0.91 21.42 -11.67
C LEU A 63 -2.04 20.53 -12.21
N VAL A 64 -3.10 20.33 -11.42
CA VAL A 64 -4.27 19.56 -11.88
C VAL A 64 -5.01 20.31 -12.99
N ALA A 65 -5.16 21.64 -12.89
CA ALA A 65 -5.76 22.44 -13.96
C ALA A 65 -4.99 22.34 -15.29
N LYS A 66 -3.68 22.10 -15.23
CA LYS A 66 -2.82 21.84 -16.41
C LYS A 66 -2.83 20.39 -16.89
N GLY A 67 -3.54 19.48 -16.21
CA GLY A 67 -3.57 18.06 -16.54
C GLY A 67 -2.28 17.32 -16.20
N LEU A 68 -1.38 17.92 -15.41
CA LEU A 68 -0.11 17.32 -15.00
C LEU A 68 -0.24 16.48 -13.71
N ALA A 69 -1.38 16.55 -13.03
CA ALA A 69 -1.68 15.79 -11.82
C ALA A 69 -3.16 15.40 -11.78
N SER A 70 -3.47 14.34 -11.03
CA SER A 70 -4.82 13.80 -10.83
C SER A 70 -5.21 13.85 -9.35
N TYR A 71 -6.47 14.18 -9.04
CA TYR A 71 -6.98 14.15 -7.67
C TYR A 71 -7.41 12.76 -7.21
N GLY A 72 -7.18 12.47 -5.94
CA GLY A 72 -7.79 11.34 -5.23
C GLY A 72 -7.46 9.99 -5.89
N TRP A 73 -8.48 9.28 -6.38
CA TRP A 73 -8.37 7.98 -7.04
C TRP A 73 -8.25 8.05 -8.57
N ALA A 74 -8.23 9.25 -9.16
CA ALA A 74 -8.19 9.40 -10.62
C ALA A 74 -6.88 8.89 -11.25
N TRP A 75 -5.78 8.83 -10.47
CA TRP A 75 -4.52 8.20 -10.89
C TRP A 75 -4.69 6.72 -11.27
N ALA A 76 -5.74 6.04 -10.79
CA ALA A 76 -6.01 4.65 -11.15
C ALA A 76 -6.20 4.45 -12.67
N LYS A 77 -6.59 5.50 -13.40
CA LYS A 77 -6.71 5.46 -14.87
C LYS A 77 -5.35 5.49 -15.58
N HIS A 78 -4.32 5.97 -14.89
CA HIS A 78 -2.95 6.11 -15.38
C HIS A 78 -2.05 4.93 -14.97
N LEU A 79 -2.60 3.85 -14.41
CA LEU A 79 -1.84 2.60 -14.17
C LEU A 79 -1.08 2.04 -15.39
N PRO A 80 -1.52 2.22 -16.65
CA PRO A 80 -0.75 1.79 -17.81
C PRO A 80 0.56 2.58 -18.00
N ASP A 81 0.67 3.75 -17.38
CA ASP A 81 1.82 4.61 -17.47
C ASP A 81 2.90 4.19 -16.46
N ALA A 82 4.16 4.17 -16.89
CA ALA A 82 5.24 3.54 -16.13
C ALA A 82 5.52 4.22 -14.77
N ASP A 83 5.36 5.55 -14.73
CA ASP A 83 5.53 6.39 -13.56
C ASP A 83 4.48 6.06 -12.48
N MET A 84 3.21 5.99 -12.88
CA MET A 84 2.14 5.63 -11.96
C MET A 84 2.18 4.17 -11.56
N LEU A 85 2.63 3.26 -12.43
CA LEU A 85 2.83 1.86 -12.07
C LEU A 85 3.90 1.70 -10.98
N SER A 86 5.01 2.45 -11.06
CA SER A 86 6.07 2.43 -10.04
C SER A 86 5.56 2.97 -8.70
N LEU A 87 4.83 4.09 -8.72
CA LEU A 87 4.21 4.65 -7.52
C LEU A 87 3.14 3.72 -6.92
N ALA A 88 2.34 3.06 -7.77
CA ALA A 88 1.34 2.08 -7.34
C ALA A 88 1.99 0.85 -6.68
N ALA A 89 3.13 0.38 -7.21
CA ALA A 89 3.88 -0.74 -6.61
C ALA A 89 4.41 -0.40 -5.21
N ILE A 90 4.91 0.83 -5.02
CA ILE A 90 5.30 1.32 -3.69
C ILE A 90 4.07 1.40 -2.76
N GLY A 91 2.93 1.88 -3.26
CA GLY A 91 1.67 1.89 -2.52
C GLY A 91 1.19 0.49 -2.13
N LEU A 92 1.39 -0.52 -2.97
CA LEU A 92 1.11 -1.91 -2.61
C LEU A 92 2.05 -2.41 -1.51
N LEU A 93 3.31 -1.99 -1.52
CA LEU A 93 4.26 -2.35 -0.46
C LEU A 93 3.86 -1.73 0.89
N THR A 94 3.32 -0.50 0.91
CA THR A 94 2.84 0.12 2.15
C THR A 94 1.55 -0.53 2.69
N LEU A 95 0.83 -1.31 1.87
CA LEU A 95 -0.32 -2.13 2.30
C LEU A 95 0.09 -3.47 2.93
N THR A 96 1.38 -3.81 2.96
CA THR A 96 1.89 -5.04 3.61
C THR A 96 1.41 -5.21 5.05
N PRO A 97 1.42 -4.18 5.93
CA PRO A 97 0.91 -4.30 7.30
C PRO A 97 -0.58 -4.63 7.34
N VAL A 98 -1.38 -4.11 6.39
CA VAL A 98 -2.82 -4.39 6.28
C VAL A 98 -3.04 -5.88 5.99
N ALA A 99 -2.30 -6.44 5.03
CA ALA A 99 -2.37 -7.86 4.70
C ALA A 99 -1.96 -8.75 5.89
N CYS A 100 -0.89 -8.35 6.60
CA CYS A 100 -0.40 -9.09 7.77
C CYS A 100 -1.41 -9.09 8.93
N LEU A 101 -1.99 -7.93 9.22
CA LEU A 101 -3.03 -7.77 10.23
C LEU A 101 -4.33 -8.49 9.87
N ALA A 102 -4.71 -8.53 8.58
CA ALA A 102 -5.89 -9.26 8.13
C ALA A 102 -5.76 -10.77 8.44
N ILE A 103 -4.60 -11.37 8.16
CA ILE A 103 -4.36 -12.78 8.45
C ILE A 103 -4.26 -13.04 9.96
N ALA A 104 -3.59 -12.17 10.72
CA ALA A 104 -3.57 -12.25 12.17
C ALA A 104 -4.99 -12.20 12.76
N SER A 105 -5.83 -11.27 12.28
CA SER A 105 -7.23 -11.13 12.69
C SER A 105 -8.05 -12.39 12.40
N LEU A 106 -7.90 -12.99 11.22
CA LEU A 106 -8.53 -14.28 10.86
C LEU A 106 -8.11 -15.42 11.81
N ALA A 107 -6.84 -15.46 12.22
CA ALA A 107 -6.34 -16.45 13.18
C ALA A 107 -6.94 -16.25 14.59
N PHE A 108 -7.08 -15.00 15.05
CA PHE A 108 -7.73 -14.68 16.33
C PHE A 108 -9.24 -14.96 16.33
N LEU A 109 -9.93 -14.66 15.23
CA LEU A 109 -11.37 -14.91 15.07
C LEU A 109 -11.70 -16.40 15.18
N LYS A 110 -10.87 -17.27 14.59
CA LYS A 110 -11.03 -18.74 14.64
C LYS A 110 -10.91 -19.31 16.06
N LYS A 111 -10.32 -18.57 16.99
CA LYS A 111 -10.10 -18.97 18.39
C LYS A 111 -10.99 -18.25 19.41
N ARG A 112 -11.94 -17.42 18.97
CA ARG A 112 -12.86 -16.63 19.82
C ARG A 112 -12.17 -15.65 20.78
N ASP A 113 -10.98 -15.18 20.41
CA ASP A 113 -10.30 -14.15 21.21
C ASP A 113 -10.79 -12.76 20.78
N TYR A 114 -11.92 -12.35 21.36
CA TYR A 114 -12.68 -11.17 20.95
C TYR A 114 -11.91 -9.86 21.14
N ALA A 115 -11.08 -9.74 22.18
CA ALA A 115 -10.33 -8.51 22.45
C ALA A 115 -9.29 -8.22 21.36
N TYR A 116 -8.45 -9.21 21.02
CA TYR A 116 -7.43 -9.05 19.98
C TYR A 116 -8.01 -8.93 18.58
N THR A 117 -9.16 -9.56 18.32
CA THR A 117 -9.85 -9.44 17.03
C THR A 117 -10.38 -8.01 16.83
N VAL A 118 -11.02 -7.42 17.86
CA VAL A 118 -11.55 -6.05 17.77
C VAL A 118 -10.43 -5.05 17.52
N ILE A 119 -9.30 -5.16 18.22
CA ILE A 119 -8.14 -4.28 18.03
C ILE A 119 -7.59 -4.40 16.60
N SER A 120 -7.41 -5.62 16.10
CA SER A 120 -6.88 -5.86 14.75
C SER A 120 -7.81 -5.31 13.67
N ILE A 121 -9.13 -5.47 13.82
CA ILE A 121 -10.12 -4.90 12.90
C ILE A 121 -10.07 -3.37 12.93
N LEU A 122 -9.97 -2.76 14.12
CA LEU A 122 -9.87 -1.31 14.25
C LEU A 122 -8.60 -0.78 13.56
N GLN A 123 -7.46 -1.45 13.70
CA GLN A 123 -6.23 -1.09 12.99
C GLN A 123 -6.39 -1.17 11.47
N ILE A 124 -7.01 -2.24 10.94
CA ILE A 124 -7.29 -2.37 9.51
C ILE A 124 -8.17 -1.21 9.03
N LEU A 125 -9.23 -0.87 9.78
CA LEU A 125 -10.10 0.26 9.45
C LEU A 125 -9.32 1.58 9.40
N VAL A 126 -8.49 1.87 10.39
CA VAL A 126 -7.68 3.08 10.42
C VAL A 126 -6.75 3.16 9.22
N LEU A 127 -6.09 2.05 8.85
CA LEU A 127 -5.20 2.00 7.69
C LEU A 127 -5.97 2.19 6.37
N LEU A 128 -7.15 1.60 6.23
CA LEU A 128 -8.00 1.79 5.05
C LEU A 128 -8.50 3.23 4.92
N VAL A 129 -8.92 3.85 6.03
CA VAL A 129 -9.32 5.27 6.04
C VAL A 129 -8.13 6.15 5.69
N ALA A 130 -6.93 5.87 6.21
CA ALA A 130 -5.73 6.62 5.88
C ALA A 130 -5.40 6.55 4.37
N VAL A 131 -5.47 5.36 3.76
CA VAL A 131 -5.20 5.17 2.32
C VAL A 131 -6.32 5.75 1.45
N SER A 132 -7.56 5.78 1.93
CA SER A 132 -8.69 6.33 1.19
C SER A 132 -8.60 7.83 0.91
N GLY A 133 -7.74 8.55 1.66
CA GLY A 133 -7.56 9.99 1.50
C GLY A 133 -8.81 10.80 1.86
N VAL A 134 -9.79 10.23 2.59
CA VAL A 134 -11.03 10.91 2.98
C VAL A 134 -10.76 12.17 3.80
N PHE A 135 -9.66 12.22 4.55
CA PHE A 135 -9.23 13.42 5.30
C PHE A 135 -8.52 14.48 4.44
N ILE A 136 -8.17 14.17 3.19
CA ILE A 136 -7.46 15.08 2.27
C ILE A 136 -8.45 15.91 1.43
N ALA A 137 -9.75 15.55 1.43
CA ALA A 137 -10.81 16.24 0.68
C ALA A 137 -11.25 17.59 1.27
N GLN A 138 -10.39 18.28 2.02
CA GLN A 138 -10.64 19.63 2.53
C GLN A 138 -9.61 20.57 1.92
N HIS A 139 -9.92 21.11 0.74
CA HIS A 139 -9.86 22.54 0.37
C HIS A 139 -10.19 22.73 -1.11
#